data_AF-A0A7Y5BUB5-F1
#
_entry.id   AF-A0A7Y5BUB5-F1
#
_cell.length_a   1.000
_cell.length_b   1.000
_cell.length_c   1.000
_cell.angle_alpha   90.00
_cell.angle_beta   90.00
_cell.angle_gamma   90.00
#
_symmetry.space_group_name_H-M   'P 1'
#
loop_
_entity.id
_entity.type
_entity.pdbx_description
1 polymer ?
#
loop_
_entity_poly.entity_id
_entity_poly.type
_entity_poly.pdbx_seq_one_letter_code
_entity_poly.pdbx_strand_id
1 'polypeptide(L)'
;MSSQPKKLNINKVNLLLDIAVFIAFLFAMDPRSTGIAIHEWLSIAFGAAMIVHLLLHWKWIVTVTTRFFRKIAAKARLNYVLNVLFFIDMTLVIFTGIMISEAALPALGIRLQENFTWRFLHSFTADFSVVILGLHTALHWKWIVDSFKRYLIQPLMPARRMPVTVQKEVQS
;
A
#
# COMPACT_ATOMS: atom_id res chain seq x y z
N MET A 1 22.23 29.47 15.57
CA MET A 1 22.07 28.00 15.57
C MET A 1 21.14 27.61 14.42
N SER A 2 21.68 27.16 13.29
CA SER A 2 20.88 26.61 12.20
C SER A 2 20.47 25.18 12.54
N SER A 3 19.19 24.96 12.87
CA SER A 3 18.63 23.62 12.96
C SER A 3 18.64 22.99 11.57
N GLN A 4 19.58 22.09 11.32
CA GLN A 4 19.57 21.28 10.11
C GLN A 4 18.25 20.49 10.08
N PRO A 5 17.43 20.61 9.01
CA PRO A 5 16.16 19.91 8.96
C PRO A 5 16.42 18.40 9.03
N LYS A 6 15.72 17.73 9.94
CA LYS A 6 15.85 16.29 10.17
C LYS A 6 15.55 15.55 8.86
N LYS A 7 16.58 14.94 8.24
CA LYS A 7 16.44 14.18 7.00
C LYS A 7 15.48 13.00 7.23
N LEU A 8 14.35 13.01 6.54
CA LEU A 8 13.35 11.94 6.64
C LEU A 8 13.92 10.63 6.09
N ASN A 9 13.67 9.53 6.80
CA ASN A 9 14.05 8.20 6.33
C ASN A 9 12.98 7.70 5.37
N ILE A 10 13.25 7.79 4.06
CA ILE A 10 12.28 7.49 3.00
C ILE A 10 11.69 6.09 3.10
N ASN A 11 12.47 5.09 3.53
CA ASN A 11 11.97 3.72 3.67
C ASN A 11 10.97 3.58 4.82
N LYS A 12 11.15 4.36 5.91
CA LYS A 12 10.18 4.42 7.00
C LYS A 12 8.89 5.12 6.57
N VAL A 13 9.01 6.20 5.79
CA VAL A 13 7.85 6.92 5.24
C VAL A 13 7.05 5.99 4.33
N ASN A 14 7.72 5.28 3.41
CA ASN A 14 7.06 4.32 2.53
C ASN A 14 6.36 3.21 3.32
N LEU A 15 7.03 2.60 4.30
CA LEU A 15 6.42 1.57 5.14
C LEU A 15 5.18 2.09 5.91
N LEU A 16 5.26 3.30 6.46
CA LEU A 16 4.13 3.90 7.16
C LEU A 16 2.97 4.19 6.20
N LEU A 17 3.28 4.67 5.00
CA LEU A 17 2.29 4.91 3.95
C LEU A 17 1.63 3.60 3.51
N ASP A 18 2.39 2.52 3.33
CA ASP A 18 1.86 1.19 2.99
C ASP A 18 0.91 0.67 4.06
N ILE A 19 1.28 0.82 5.35
CA ILE A 19 0.41 0.45 6.48
C ILE A 19 -0.86 1.30 6.50
N ALA A 20 -0.74 2.62 6.29
CA ALA A 20 -1.88 3.52 6.28
C ALA A 20 -2.85 3.21 5.13
N VAL A 21 -2.33 2.97 3.93
CA VAL A 21 -3.11 2.56 2.75
C VAL A 21 -3.79 1.22 2.99
N PHE A 22 -3.09 0.24 3.58
CA PHE A 22 -3.67 -1.06 3.91
C PHE A 22 -4.81 -0.94 4.92
N ILE A 23 -4.64 -0.17 5.99
CA ILE A 23 -5.71 0.05 6.98
C ILE A 23 -6.90 0.78 6.33
N ALA A 24 -6.64 1.84 5.55
CA ALA A 24 -7.69 2.57 4.85
C ALA A 24 -8.49 1.67 3.89
N PHE A 25 -7.81 0.75 3.18
CA PHE A 25 -8.45 -0.25 2.35
C PHE A 25 -9.40 -1.15 3.15
N LEU A 26 -8.98 -1.64 4.33
CA LEU A 26 -9.83 -2.50 5.17
C LEU A 26 -11.12 -1.79 5.59
N PHE A 27 -11.04 -0.52 5.98
CA PHE A 27 -12.22 0.27 6.32
C PHE A 27 -13.09 0.58 5.10
N ALA A 28 -12.47 0.85 3.94
CA ALA A 28 -13.20 1.09 2.70
C ALA A 28 -13.97 -0.15 2.23
N MET A 29 -13.47 -1.35 2.50
CA MET A 29 -14.11 -2.63 2.14
C MET A 29 -15.27 -3.04 3.07
N ASP A 30 -15.56 -2.28 4.13
CA ASP A 30 -16.72 -2.51 5.00
C ASP A 30 -17.66 -1.29 5.06
N PRO A 31 -18.42 -1.05 3.97
CA PRO A 31 -19.40 0.04 3.93
C PRO A 31 -20.57 -0.16 4.90
N ARG A 32 -20.82 -1.39 5.39
CA ARG A 32 -21.90 -1.65 6.34
C ARG A 32 -21.57 -1.10 7.72
N SER A 33 -20.32 -1.22 8.14
CA SER A 33 -19.86 -0.68 9.41
C SER A 33 -19.57 0.82 9.36
N THR A 34 -19.10 1.34 8.21
CA THR A 34 -18.74 2.76 8.06
C THR A 34 -19.92 3.64 7.63
N GLY A 35 -20.90 3.09 6.91
CA GLY A 35 -21.98 3.83 6.28
C GLY A 35 -21.58 4.42 4.92
N ILE A 36 -22.55 4.59 4.02
CA ILE A 36 -22.33 4.96 2.60
C ILE A 36 -21.56 6.27 2.46
N ALA A 37 -21.96 7.32 3.19
CA ALA A 37 -21.30 8.62 3.10
C ALA A 37 -19.82 8.56 3.52
N ILE A 38 -19.51 7.87 4.62
CA ILE A 38 -18.12 7.73 5.08
C ILE A 38 -17.33 6.86 4.11
N HIS A 39 -17.90 5.76 3.63
CA HIS A 39 -17.28 4.89 2.63
C HIS A 39 -16.88 5.68 1.37
N GLU A 40 -17.75 6.54 0.84
CA GLU A 40 -17.45 7.30 -0.37
C GLU A 40 -16.33 8.33 -0.16
N TRP A 41 -16.40 9.13 0.92
CA TRP A 41 -15.33 10.09 1.23
C TRP A 41 -14.00 9.41 1.54
N LEU A 42 -14.04 8.31 2.29
CA LEU A 42 -12.87 7.50 2.58
C LEU A 42 -12.28 6.91 1.29
N SER A 43 -13.12 6.45 0.37
CA SER A 43 -12.69 5.88 -0.91
C SER A 43 -12.06 6.94 -1.83
N ILE A 44 -12.59 8.18 -1.83
CA ILE A 44 -11.96 9.31 -2.56
C ILE A 44 -10.59 9.64 -1.96
N ALA A 45 -10.51 9.76 -0.63
CA ALA A 45 -9.24 10.01 0.06
C ALA A 45 -8.22 8.88 -0.17
N PHE A 46 -8.68 7.64 -0.14
CA PHE A 46 -7.90 6.46 -0.46
C PHE A 46 -7.40 6.48 -1.91
N GLY A 47 -8.25 6.87 -2.87
CA GLY A 47 -7.85 7.03 -4.27
C GLY A 47 -6.74 8.08 -4.45
N ALA A 48 -6.84 9.22 -3.75
CA ALA A 48 -5.77 10.21 -3.73
C ALA A 48 -4.47 9.66 -3.11
N ALA A 49 -4.57 8.93 -1.99
CA ALA A 49 -3.41 8.28 -1.36
C ALA A 49 -2.76 7.23 -2.28
N MET A 50 -3.55 6.50 -3.08
CA MET A 50 -3.06 5.54 -4.06
C MET A 50 -2.29 6.22 -5.19
N ILE A 51 -2.77 7.37 -5.69
CA ILE A 51 -2.03 8.18 -6.67
C ILE A 51 -0.67 8.60 -6.09
N VAL A 52 -0.65 9.11 -4.86
CA VAL A 52 0.61 9.50 -4.19
C VAL A 52 1.55 8.30 -4.04
N HIS A 53 1.03 7.14 -3.60
CA HIS A 53 1.80 5.90 -3.51
C HIS A 53 2.45 5.55 -4.86
N LEU A 54 1.67 5.54 -5.95
CA LEU A 54 2.18 5.21 -7.28
C LEU A 54 3.23 6.20 -7.79
N LEU A 55 3.06 7.49 -7.54
CA LEU A 55 4.03 8.52 -7.92
C LEU A 55 5.35 8.36 -7.17
N LEU A 56 5.30 8.07 -5.86
CA LEU A 56 6.49 7.79 -5.05
C LEU A 56 7.24 6.55 -5.54
N HIS A 57 6.50 5.56 -6.05
CA HIS A 57 7.03 4.31 -6.58
C HIS A 57 7.24 4.32 -8.11
N TRP A 58 7.07 5.45 -8.80
CA TRP A 58 7.08 5.53 -10.27
C TRP A 58 8.36 4.98 -10.90
N LYS A 59 9.54 5.33 -10.35
CA LYS A 59 10.83 4.81 -10.84
C LYS A 59 10.90 3.28 -10.75
N TRP A 60 10.35 2.70 -9.69
CA TRP A 60 10.27 1.26 -9.52
C TRP A 60 9.32 0.66 -10.56
N ILE A 61 8.14 1.25 -10.79
CA ILE A 61 7.17 0.81 -11.81
C ILE A 61 7.82 0.75 -13.19
N VAL A 62 8.50 1.81 -13.62
CA VAL A 62 9.21 1.87 -14.91
C VAL A 62 10.32 0.82 -14.99
N THR A 63 11.10 0.66 -13.91
CA THR A 63 12.19 -0.32 -13.86
C THR A 63 11.67 -1.76 -13.95
N VAL A 64 10.56 -2.07 -13.28
CA VAL A 64 9.98 -3.42 -13.30
C VAL A 64 9.33 -3.69 -14.65
N THR A 65 8.62 -2.71 -15.24
CA THR A 65 7.98 -2.82 -16.56
C THR A 65 9.01 -3.04 -17.67
N THR A 66 10.11 -2.31 -17.66
CA THR A 66 11.19 -2.49 -18.66
C THR A 66 11.92 -3.83 -18.51
N ARG A 67 12.02 -4.38 -17.29
CA ARG A 67 12.61 -5.70 -17.03
C ARG A 67 11.71 -6.86 -17.45
N PHE A 68 10.40 -6.64 -17.60
CA PHE A 68 9.47 -7.67 -18.06
C PHE A 68 9.81 -8.20 -19.47
N PHE A 69 10.34 -7.33 -20.34
CA PHE A 69 10.76 -7.70 -21.69
C PHE A 69 12.12 -8.43 -21.73
N ARG A 70 12.77 -8.66 -20.58
CA ARG A 70 14.02 -9.41 -20.47
C ARG A 70 13.75 -10.82 -19.93
N LYS A 71 14.69 -11.75 -20.13
CA LYS A 71 14.64 -13.08 -19.50
C LYS A 71 14.76 -12.92 -17.98
N ILE A 72 13.64 -13.00 -17.27
CA ILE A 72 13.54 -12.93 -15.80
C ILE A 72 13.06 -14.26 -15.21
N ALA A 73 13.42 -14.52 -13.95
CA ALA A 73 12.95 -15.69 -13.22
C ALA A 73 11.41 -15.72 -13.13
N ALA A 74 10.81 -16.92 -13.15
CA ALA A 74 9.34 -17.09 -13.12
C ALA A 74 8.66 -16.37 -11.95
N LYS A 75 9.28 -16.38 -10.76
CA LYS A 75 8.79 -15.64 -9.57
C LYS A 75 8.71 -14.13 -9.82
N ALA A 76 9.73 -13.54 -10.47
CA ALA A 76 9.72 -12.11 -10.78
C ALA A 76 8.61 -11.76 -11.79
N ARG A 77 8.31 -12.67 -12.74
CA ARG A 77 7.21 -12.50 -13.69
C ARG A 77 5.85 -12.58 -13.01
N LEU A 78 5.65 -13.54 -12.10
CA LEU A 78 4.42 -13.65 -11.31
C LEU A 78 4.18 -12.40 -10.46
N ASN A 79 5.20 -11.94 -9.72
CA ASN A 79 5.11 -10.71 -8.94
C ASN A 79 4.71 -9.52 -9.82
N TYR A 80 5.29 -9.40 -11.00
CA TYR A 80 4.96 -8.32 -11.92
C TYR A 80 3.51 -8.38 -12.41
N VAL A 81 3.08 -9.54 -12.91
CA VAL A 81 1.69 -9.71 -13.40
C VAL A 81 0.69 -9.42 -12.29
N LEU A 82 0.93 -9.93 -11.08
CA LEU A 82 0.07 -9.66 -9.93
C LEU A 82 0.00 -8.17 -9.60
N ASN A 83 1.13 -7.47 -9.60
CA ASN A 83 1.16 -6.03 -9.33
C ASN A 83 0.44 -5.20 -10.41
N VAL A 84 0.57 -5.58 -11.67
CA VAL A 84 -0.13 -4.91 -12.78
C VAL A 84 -1.63 -5.16 -12.68
N LEU A 85 -2.04 -6.42 -12.44
CA LEU A 85 -3.45 -6.75 -12.23
C LEU A 85 -4.02 -5.98 -11.04
N PHE A 86 -3.27 -5.90 -9.93
CA PHE A 86 -3.71 -5.17 -8.76
C PHE A 86 -3.88 -3.68 -9.05
N PHE A 87 -2.93 -3.08 -9.77
CA PHE A 87 -3.03 -1.68 -10.17
C PHE A 87 -4.26 -1.40 -11.05
N ILE A 88 -4.53 -2.26 -12.04
CA ILE A 88 -5.69 -2.14 -12.92
C ILE A 88 -6.98 -2.27 -12.10
N ASP A 89 -7.08 -3.31 -11.28
CA ASP A 89 -8.24 -3.57 -10.45
C ASP A 89 -8.52 -2.44 -9.46
N MET A 90 -7.49 -1.93 -8.78
CA MET A 90 -7.61 -0.77 -7.89
C MET A 90 -8.10 0.48 -8.63
N THR A 91 -7.63 0.69 -9.87
CA THR A 91 -8.11 1.81 -10.70
C THR A 91 -9.60 1.64 -11.04
N LEU A 92 -10.01 0.42 -11.41
CA LEU A 92 -11.39 0.12 -11.75
C LEU A 92 -12.33 0.25 -10.55
N VAL A 93 -11.98 -0.28 -9.37
CA VAL A 93 -12.85 -0.21 -8.18
C VAL A 93 -13.03 1.23 -7.71
N ILE A 94 -11.97 2.05 -7.74
CA ILE A 94 -12.06 3.49 -7.40
C ILE A 94 -12.92 4.22 -8.42
N PHE A 95 -12.66 4.00 -9.72
CA PHE A 95 -13.39 4.68 -10.78
C PHE A 95 -14.88 4.33 -10.76
N THR A 96 -15.20 3.04 -10.68
CA THR A 96 -16.59 2.57 -10.63
C THR A 96 -17.29 3.01 -9.34
N GLY A 97 -16.57 3.11 -8.21
CA GLY A 97 -17.09 3.65 -6.96
C GLY A 97 -17.49 5.13 -7.08
N ILE A 98 -16.68 5.93 -7.77
CA ILE A 98 -17.03 7.33 -8.09
C ILE A 98 -18.28 7.38 -8.98
N MET A 99 -18.39 6.49 -9.97
CA MET A 99 -19.54 6.45 -10.88
C MET A 99 -20.87 6.08 -10.21
N ILE A 100 -20.84 5.37 -9.08
CA ILE A 100 -22.04 4.99 -8.30
C ILE A 100 -22.22 5.83 -7.03
N SER A 101 -21.48 6.94 -6.86
CA SER A 101 -21.54 7.76 -5.65
C SER A 101 -22.93 8.37 -5.43
N GLU A 102 -23.49 8.12 -4.24
CA GLU A 102 -24.80 8.58 -3.80
C GLU A 102 -24.71 9.79 -2.85
N ALA A 103 -23.56 10.02 -2.20
CA ALA A 103 -23.37 11.06 -1.19
C ALA A 103 -22.31 12.11 -1.59
N ALA A 104 -21.12 11.68 -1.98
CA ALA A 104 -19.97 12.57 -2.21
C ALA A 104 -20.12 13.41 -3.49
N LEU A 105 -20.46 12.81 -4.63
CA LEU A 105 -20.66 13.55 -5.88
C LEU A 105 -21.87 14.50 -5.82
N PRO A 106 -23.04 14.06 -5.31
CA PRO A 106 -24.17 14.96 -5.09
C PRO A 106 -23.86 16.13 -4.16
N ALA A 107 -23.03 15.93 -3.12
CA ALA A 107 -22.55 17.01 -2.25
C ALA A 107 -21.67 18.04 -2.99
N LEU A 108 -21.02 17.63 -4.09
CA LEU A 108 -20.26 18.51 -4.99
C LEU A 108 -21.12 19.12 -6.11
N GLY A 109 -22.44 18.87 -6.11
CA GLY A 109 -23.36 19.35 -7.13
C GLY A 109 -23.36 18.51 -8.42
N ILE A 110 -22.67 17.36 -8.44
CA ILE A 110 -22.61 16.46 -9.59
C ILE A 110 -23.61 15.33 -9.40
N ARG A 111 -24.53 15.14 -10.34
CA ARG A 111 -25.50 14.04 -10.33
C ARG A 111 -25.20 13.08 -11.47
N LEU A 112 -24.72 11.90 -11.12
CA LEU A 112 -24.56 10.81 -12.07
C LEU A 112 -25.76 9.88 -11.98
N GLN A 113 -26.21 9.36 -13.12
CA GLN A 113 -27.17 8.27 -13.13
C GLN A 113 -26.41 6.97 -12.85
N GLU A 114 -26.64 6.42 -11.67
CA GLU A 114 -26.26 5.05 -11.38
C GLU A 114 -26.98 4.09 -12.32
N ASN A 115 -26.30 3.02 -12.70
CA ASN A 115 -26.91 1.94 -13.43
C ASN A 115 -26.37 0.60 -12.92
N PHE A 116 -27.06 -0.48 -13.31
CA PHE A 116 -26.70 -1.83 -12.91
C PHE A 116 -25.26 -2.19 -13.29
N THR A 117 -24.79 -1.74 -14.45
CA THR A 117 -23.44 -2.03 -14.95
C THR A 117 -22.36 -1.47 -14.02
N TRP A 118 -22.51 -0.23 -13.55
CA TRP A 118 -21.54 0.38 -12.63
C TRP A 118 -21.54 -0.32 -11.28
N ARG A 119 -22.72 -0.63 -10.72
CA ARG A 119 -22.85 -1.36 -9.45
C ARG A 119 -22.22 -2.75 -9.55
N PHE A 120 -22.50 -3.48 -10.63
CA PHE A 120 -21.92 -4.81 -10.87
C PHE A 120 -20.39 -4.74 -10.98
N LEU A 121 -19.85 -3.83 -11.80
CA LEU A 121 -18.41 -3.68 -11.97
C LEU A 121 -17.72 -3.29 -10.66
N HIS A 122 -18.33 -2.38 -9.89
CA HIS A 122 -17.80 -1.99 -8.59
C HIS A 122 -17.76 -3.17 -7.61
N SER A 123 -18.85 -3.92 -7.45
CA SER A 123 -18.88 -5.08 -6.57
C SER A 123 -17.90 -6.18 -7.03
N PHE A 124 -17.85 -6.46 -8.33
CA PHE A 124 -16.94 -7.47 -8.87
C PHE A 124 -15.46 -7.11 -8.64
N THR A 125 -15.07 -5.86 -8.93
CA THR A 125 -13.70 -5.39 -8.72
C THR A 125 -13.38 -5.24 -7.24
N ALA A 126 -14.33 -4.86 -6.39
CA ALA A 126 -14.14 -4.87 -4.93
C ALA A 126 -13.84 -6.27 -4.40
N ASP A 127 -14.64 -7.28 -4.76
CA ASP A 127 -14.41 -8.68 -4.36
C ASP A 127 -13.05 -9.19 -4.88
N PHE A 128 -12.73 -8.86 -6.14
CA PHE A 128 -11.46 -9.24 -6.76
C PHE A 128 -10.25 -8.58 -6.08
N SER A 129 -10.39 -7.33 -5.65
CA SER A 129 -9.33 -6.58 -4.97
C SER A 129 -8.91 -7.22 -3.66
N VAL A 130 -9.85 -7.79 -2.90
CA VAL A 130 -9.56 -8.52 -1.65
C VAL A 130 -8.74 -9.77 -1.95
N VAL A 131 -9.10 -10.53 -2.99
CA VAL A 131 -8.37 -11.73 -3.41
C VAL A 131 -6.95 -11.38 -3.87
N ILE A 132 -6.81 -10.38 -4.74
CA ILE A 132 -5.50 -9.95 -5.24
C ILE A 132 -4.64 -9.40 -4.10
N LEU A 133 -5.19 -8.59 -3.19
CA LEU A 133 -4.46 -8.06 -2.04
C LEU A 133 -3.96 -9.19 -1.14
N GLY A 134 -4.78 -10.23 -0.92
CA GLY A 134 -4.37 -11.43 -0.17
C GLY A 134 -3.17 -12.13 -0.82
N LEU A 135 -3.23 -12.36 -2.13
CA LEU A 135 -2.13 -12.96 -2.89
C LEU A 135 -0.87 -12.07 -2.87
N HIS A 136 -1.04 -10.77 -3.05
CA HIS A 136 0.05 -9.79 -3.02
C HIS A 136 0.74 -9.81 -1.66
N THR A 137 -0.03 -9.76 -0.58
CA THR A 137 0.49 -9.82 0.80
C THR A 137 1.22 -11.13 1.07
N ALA A 138 0.66 -12.28 0.67
CA ALA A 138 1.28 -13.59 0.85
C ALA A 138 2.62 -13.70 0.11
N LEU A 139 2.68 -13.21 -1.13
CA LEU A 139 3.88 -13.23 -1.96
C LEU A 139 5.02 -12.37 -1.37
N HIS A 140 4.65 -11.30 -0.66
CA HIS A 140 5.55 -10.36 -0.03
C HIS A 140 5.77 -10.62 1.48
N TRP A 141 5.19 -11.68 2.05
CA TRP A 141 5.18 -11.97 3.50
C TRP A 141 6.56 -11.90 4.17
N LYS A 142 7.57 -12.52 3.56
CA LYS A 142 8.94 -12.51 4.10
C LYS A 142 9.47 -11.08 4.26
N TRP A 143 9.28 -10.24 3.26
CA TRP A 143 9.75 -8.84 3.30
C TRP A 143 8.98 -8.04 4.34
N ILE A 144 7.68 -8.28 4.50
CA ILE A 144 6.84 -7.62 5.52
C ILE A 144 7.38 -7.93 6.92
N VAL A 145 7.57 -9.22 7.24
CA VAL A 145 8.09 -9.66 8.54
C VAL A 145 9.49 -9.09 8.82
N ASP A 146 10.38 -9.13 7.81
CA ASP A 146 11.74 -8.63 7.94
C ASP A 146 11.76 -7.10 8.15
N SER A 147 10.88 -6.36 7.45
CA SER A 147 10.71 -4.90 7.60
C SER A 147 10.12 -4.52 8.94
N PHE A 148 9.11 -5.23 9.40
CA PHE A 148 8.47 -5.03 10.70
C PHE A 148 9.49 -5.21 11.85
N LYS A 149 10.25 -6.31 11.82
CA LYS A 149 11.33 -6.56 12.79
C LYS A 149 12.36 -5.44 12.81
N ARG A 150 12.80 -5.00 11.63
CA ARG A 150 13.87 -4.00 11.49
C ARG A 150 13.43 -2.60 11.95
N TYR A 151 12.22 -2.18 11.59
CA TYR A 151 11.81 -0.78 11.76
C TYR A 151 10.92 -0.54 12.98
N LEU A 152 10.24 -1.55 13.50
CA LEU A 152 9.33 -1.41 14.65
C LEU A 152 9.87 -2.12 15.90
N ILE A 153 10.43 -3.33 15.77
CA ILE A 153 10.89 -4.10 16.94
C ILE A 153 12.30 -3.70 17.39
N GLN A 154 13.29 -3.72 16.49
CA GLN A 154 14.70 -3.46 16.83
C GLN A 154 14.95 -2.11 17.54
N PRO A 155 14.27 -0.99 17.20
CA PRO A 155 14.43 0.26 17.94
C PRO A 155 13.88 0.24 19.37
N LEU A 156 12.99 -0.71 19.68
CA LEU A 156 12.41 -0.90 21.01
C LEU A 156 13.20 -1.92 21.86
N MET A 157 14.13 -2.67 21.25
CA MET A 157 14.98 -3.61 21.97
C MET A 157 16.17 -2.88 22.61
N PRO A 158 16.47 -3.12 23.89
CA PRO A 158 17.68 -2.57 24.51
C PRO A 158 18.90 -3.06 23.73
N ALA A 159 19.81 -2.13 23.41
CA ALA A 159 21.05 -2.46 22.71
C ALA A 159 21.73 -3.60 23.44
N ARG A 160 21.94 -4.73 22.76
CA ARG A 160 22.67 -5.87 23.29
C ARG A 160 24.07 -5.38 23.61
N ARG A 161 24.34 -5.06 24.88
CA ARG A 161 25.68 -4.75 25.36
C ARG A 161 26.55 -5.96 25.03
N MET A 162 27.46 -5.82 24.08
CA MET A 162 28.46 -6.86 23.87
C MET A 162 29.31 -6.91 25.14
N PRO A 163 29.54 -8.08 25.75
CA PRO A 163 30.51 -8.19 26.81
C PRO A 163 31.87 -7.79 26.23
N VAL A 164 32.50 -6.79 26.84
CA VAL A 164 33.90 -6.44 26.56
C VAL A 164 34.72 -7.64 27.04
N THR A 165 35.05 -8.56 26.14
CA THR A 165 35.98 -9.64 26.48
C THR A 165 37.35 -8.99 26.74
N VAL A 166 37.79 -9.19 27.98
CA VAL A 166 38.99 -8.69 28.63
C VAL A 166 40.23 -8.83 27.74
N GLN A 167 40.78 -7.70 27.26
CA GLN A 167 42.20 -7.59 26.88
C GLN A 167 43.00 -7.18 28.11
N LYS A 168 43.30 -8.12 29.00
CA LYS A 168 44.33 -7.98 30.03
C LYS A 168 44.97 -9.34 30.28
N GLU A 169 45.86 -9.76 29.37
CA GLU A 169 46.84 -10.81 29.65
C GLU A 169 47.91 -10.87 28.54
N VAL A 170 48.58 -9.75 28.26
CA VAL A 170 49.88 -9.78 27.56
C VAL A 170 50.71 -8.60 28.07
N GLN A 171 51.11 -8.64 29.35
CA GLN A 171 52.19 -7.86 29.95
C GLN A 171 52.30 -8.24 31.44
N SER A 172 52.91 -9.39 31.71
CA SER A 172 53.58 -9.69 32.98
C SER A 172 54.72 -10.65 32.72
#